data_AF-A0A952GJZ4-F1
#
_entry.id   AF-A0A952GJZ4-F1
#
_cell.length_a   1.000
_cell.length_b   1.000
_cell.length_c   1.000
_cell.angle_alpha   90.00
_cell.angle_beta   90.00
_cell.angle_gamma   90.00
#
_symmetry.space_group_name_H-M   'P 1'
#
loop_
_entity.id
_entity.type
_entity.pdbx_description
1 polymer ?
#
loop_
_entity_poly.entity_id
_entity_poly.type
_entity_poly.pdbx_seq_one_letter_code
_entity_poly.pdbx_strand_id
1 'polypeptide(L)'
;MPALLSECGSSYRRRFSHWILLTLFVLAAGQLAYAADTIKVPMTNDGWTVTAGTVDFADYMGRPAISLKAGNYAKHIPTGAAVLKSVNFHNGTIEYDVVATGGMGAGFIFRRADKDNYEMFYLRPRPKCEDAPDCIQYAPETHGVLLWDVFPQYQGPAPLQQDGWNHVKLVVNGKRMNIFINGAATPTLKIGRLEGDADEGSIMIEGPGVFSNITVTPDATEGLTAEPEKDDTDVDNRYVRHWQLSSFSKLEANAAPAYAGMPAASAKWTPIEAERDGFINASRVYGIPVDRPARSVAWLKTTIHSSKAQTKHLSFGWLREAFVYVNGDLVFADKNLYMQGASARKAPDGRLSLQNGGLTLPLKEGDNEVAIAIVNDFYGWGVKMHLDDTDNVTLATR
;
A
#
# COMPACT_ATOMS: atom_id res chain seq x y z
N MET A 1 77.60 0.68 55.99
CA MET A 1 78.10 2.02 56.42
C MET A 1 76.89 2.93 56.58
N PRO A 2 76.80 3.71 57.67
CA PRO A 2 75.53 4.02 58.33
C PRO A 2 75.01 5.45 58.10
N ALA A 3 73.73 5.64 58.47
CA ALA A 3 73.14 6.86 59.07
C ALA A 3 73.03 8.13 58.17
N LEU A 4 71.99 8.95 58.17
CA LEU A 4 71.18 9.50 59.28
C LEU A 4 70.03 10.38 58.72
N LEU A 5 68.92 10.45 59.48
CA LEU A 5 67.94 11.57 59.62
C LEU A 5 66.89 11.73 58.49
N SER A 6 65.62 12.06 58.75
CA SER A 6 64.96 12.57 59.94
C SER A 6 63.45 12.29 59.90
N GLU A 7 62.85 12.00 61.05
CA GLU A 7 61.40 11.91 61.27
C GLU A 7 60.74 13.29 61.38
N CYS A 8 59.50 13.39 60.89
CA CYS A 8 58.45 14.31 61.34
C CYS A 8 57.13 13.70 60.85
N GLY A 9 56.07 13.46 61.62
CA GLY A 9 55.74 13.75 62.99
C GLY A 9 54.22 13.93 63.10
N SER A 10 53.49 12.87 63.44
CA SER A 10 52.14 12.87 64.07
C SER A 10 50.96 13.45 63.23
N SER A 11 49.69 13.06 63.34
CA SER A 11 48.98 12.21 64.30
C SER A 11 47.64 11.74 63.70
N TYR A 12 47.25 10.49 64.02
CA TYR A 12 45.91 10.04 64.42
C TYR A 12 44.65 10.47 63.64
N ARG A 13 43.92 9.49 63.09
CA ARG A 13 42.62 9.03 63.66
C ARG A 13 42.05 7.80 62.93
N ARG A 14 41.57 6.87 63.76
CA ARG A 14 40.77 5.67 63.45
C ARG A 14 39.52 6.00 62.60
N ARG A 15 39.07 5.06 61.76
CA ARG A 15 37.77 4.33 61.92
C ARG A 15 37.39 3.49 60.68
N PHE A 16 37.04 2.24 60.97
CA PHE A 16 35.90 1.44 60.48
C PHE A 16 35.47 1.49 59.01
N SER A 17 35.45 0.27 58.44
CA SER A 17 34.44 -0.39 57.59
C SER A 17 33.55 0.46 56.67
N HIS A 18 33.30 -0.02 55.46
CA HIS A 18 32.00 -0.49 54.96
C HIS A 18 32.16 -0.89 53.49
N TRP A 19 31.83 -2.15 53.18
CA TRP A 19 31.70 -2.64 51.82
C TRP A 19 30.43 -2.04 51.20
N ILE A 20 30.55 -1.36 50.05
CA ILE A 20 29.42 -0.86 49.28
C ILE A 20 29.05 -1.93 48.25
N LEU A 21 27.92 -2.61 48.46
CA LEU A 21 27.21 -3.35 47.42
C LEU A 21 26.42 -2.35 46.57
N LEU A 22 26.72 -2.30 45.27
CA LEU A 22 25.97 -1.53 44.28
C LEU A 22 24.90 -2.44 43.67
N THR A 23 23.67 -2.29 44.15
CA THR A 23 22.48 -2.96 43.59
C THR A 23 21.89 -2.06 42.49
N LEU A 24 22.10 -2.42 41.22
CA LEU A 24 21.45 -1.78 40.08
C LEU A 24 20.00 -2.26 39.99
N PHE A 25 19.06 -1.44 40.48
CA PHE A 25 17.63 -1.60 40.17
C PHE A 25 17.37 -1.04 38.78
N VAL A 26 17.22 -1.93 37.79
CA VAL A 26 16.62 -1.57 36.50
C VAL A 26 15.10 -1.50 36.71
N LEU A 27 14.58 -0.29 36.89
CA LEU A 27 13.15 -0.02 36.79
C LEU A 27 12.73 -0.19 35.32
N ALA A 28 12.23 -1.38 34.99
CA ALA A 28 11.41 -1.56 33.80
C ALA A 28 10.06 -0.86 34.05
N ALA A 29 10.00 0.43 33.77
CA ALA A 29 8.73 1.15 33.68
C ALA A 29 8.02 0.64 32.41
N GLY A 30 7.17 -0.37 32.58
CA GLY A 30 6.17 -0.70 31.57
C GLY A 30 5.30 0.54 31.37
N GLN A 31 5.41 1.18 30.21
CA GLN A 31 4.42 2.16 29.80
C GLN A 31 3.10 1.41 29.62
N LEU A 32 2.25 1.47 30.64
CA LEU A 32 0.82 1.23 30.45
C LEU A 32 0.34 2.36 29.54
N ALA A 33 0.27 2.09 28.23
CA ALA A 33 -0.40 2.97 27.30
C ALA A 33 -1.88 2.99 27.69
N TYR A 34 -2.29 4.04 28.40
CA TYR A 34 -3.71 4.35 28.54
C TYR A 34 -4.20 4.69 27.12
N ALA A 35 -5.12 3.89 26.59
CA ALA A 35 -5.85 4.27 25.39
C ALA A 35 -6.47 5.65 25.63
N ALA A 36 -6.33 6.56 24.66
CA ALA A 36 -6.95 7.87 24.75
C ALA A 36 -8.49 7.71 24.79
N ASP A 37 -9.17 8.71 25.36
CA ASP A 37 -10.64 8.69 25.45
C ASP A 37 -11.28 8.43 24.08
N THR A 38 -12.28 7.55 24.04
CA THR A 38 -13.03 7.26 22.82
C THR A 38 -13.78 8.50 22.34
N ILE A 39 -13.45 8.94 21.13
CA ILE A 39 -14.11 10.03 20.41
C ILE A 39 -15.38 9.46 19.77
N LYS A 40 -16.54 9.94 20.21
CA LYS A 40 -17.81 9.70 19.52
C LYS A 40 -17.97 10.71 18.41
N VAL A 41 -17.97 10.25 17.16
CA VAL A 41 -18.07 11.13 16.01
C VAL A 41 -19.52 11.60 15.83
N PRO A 42 -19.79 12.90 15.69
CA PRO A 42 -21.14 13.42 15.48
C PRO A 42 -21.68 12.98 14.11
N MET A 43 -22.92 12.48 14.06
CA MET A 43 -23.61 12.12 12.82
C MET A 43 -24.40 13.29 12.22
N THR A 44 -23.95 14.52 12.46
CA THR A 44 -24.59 15.78 12.03
C THR A 44 -23.62 16.60 11.19
N ASN A 45 -24.15 17.47 10.32
CA ASN A 45 -23.36 18.26 9.37
C ASN A 45 -22.27 19.12 10.02
N ASP A 46 -22.46 19.55 11.27
CA ASP A 46 -21.47 20.39 11.97
C ASP A 46 -20.11 19.71 12.11
N GLY A 47 -20.10 18.37 12.23
CA GLY A 47 -18.88 17.57 12.34
C GLY A 47 -18.18 17.26 11.02
N TRP A 48 -18.78 17.57 9.88
CA TRP A 48 -18.30 17.08 8.58
C TRP A 48 -18.18 18.19 7.54
N THR A 49 -17.26 18.02 6.61
CA THR A 49 -17.14 18.83 5.41
C THR A 49 -17.50 17.96 4.22
N VAL A 50 -18.63 18.24 3.56
CA VAL A 50 -19.01 17.56 2.32
C VAL A 50 -18.06 18.00 1.21
N THR A 51 -17.34 17.05 0.62
CA THR A 51 -16.31 17.32 -0.40
C THR A 51 -16.75 16.93 -1.81
N ALA A 52 -17.70 16.01 -1.93
CA ALA A 52 -18.24 15.59 -3.22
C ALA A 52 -19.67 15.02 -3.10
N GLY A 53 -20.40 15.04 -4.21
CA GLY A 53 -21.69 14.37 -4.37
C GLY A 53 -22.78 14.84 -3.40
N THR A 54 -23.75 13.96 -3.15
CA THR A 54 -24.87 14.21 -2.23
C THR A 54 -24.66 13.43 -0.93
N VAL A 55 -24.73 14.15 0.19
CA VAL A 55 -24.59 13.61 1.54
C VAL A 55 -25.77 14.11 2.39
N ASP A 56 -26.56 13.18 2.91
CA ASP A 56 -27.70 13.48 3.77
C ASP A 56 -27.39 13.11 5.22
N PHE A 57 -27.64 14.04 6.14
CA PHE A 57 -27.54 13.82 7.60
C PHE A 57 -28.95 13.67 8.16
N ALA A 58 -29.36 12.44 8.44
CA ALA A 58 -30.74 12.14 8.85
C ALA A 58 -30.80 10.83 9.65
N ASP A 59 -31.96 10.56 10.24
CA ASP A 59 -32.25 9.24 10.77
C ASP A 59 -32.30 8.20 9.65
N TYR A 60 -31.67 7.04 9.87
CA TYR A 60 -31.82 5.87 9.03
C TYR A 60 -32.00 4.64 9.91
N MET A 61 -33.10 3.91 9.72
CA MET A 61 -33.47 2.74 10.53
C MET A 61 -33.44 3.02 12.06
N GLY A 62 -33.87 4.21 12.48
CA GLY A 62 -33.98 4.60 13.90
C GLY A 62 -32.65 5.01 14.54
N ARG A 63 -31.62 5.34 13.74
CA ARG A 63 -30.32 5.84 14.21
C ARG A 63 -29.92 7.11 13.47
N PRO A 64 -29.31 8.11 14.13
CA PRO A 64 -28.62 9.19 13.44
C PRO A 64 -27.56 8.64 12.48
N ALA A 65 -27.61 9.07 11.23
CA ALA A 65 -26.80 8.49 10.17
C ALA A 65 -26.39 9.51 9.10
N ILE A 66 -25.38 9.12 8.33
CA ILE A 66 -24.87 9.87 7.19
C ILE A 66 -25.04 8.98 5.95
N SER A 67 -25.94 9.38 5.06
CA SER A 67 -26.23 8.68 3.80
C SER A 67 -25.48 9.33 2.65
N LEU A 68 -24.52 8.61 2.07
CA LEU A 68 -23.75 9.03 0.90
C LEU A 68 -24.35 8.40 -0.35
N LYS A 69 -24.85 9.24 -1.27
CA LYS A 69 -25.55 8.75 -2.47
C LYS A 69 -24.56 8.30 -3.54
N ALA A 70 -24.96 7.29 -4.32
CA ALA A 70 -24.25 6.86 -5.50
C ALA A 70 -24.08 8.01 -6.50
N GLY A 71 -22.88 8.13 -7.07
CA GLY A 71 -22.63 9.02 -8.20
C GLY A 71 -23.14 8.47 -9.53
N ASN A 72 -22.74 9.12 -10.62
CA ASN A 72 -22.92 8.64 -11.98
C ASN A 72 -21.66 8.94 -12.79
N TYR A 73 -20.78 7.94 -12.89
CA TYR A 73 -19.50 8.07 -13.58
C TYR A 73 -19.65 8.51 -15.04
N ALA A 74 -20.61 7.93 -15.77
CA ALA A 74 -20.86 8.29 -17.18
C ALA A 74 -21.30 9.75 -17.36
N LYS A 75 -21.84 10.37 -16.31
CA LYS A 75 -22.25 11.79 -16.29
C LYS A 75 -21.27 12.68 -15.51
N HIS A 76 -20.11 12.16 -15.11
CA HIS A 76 -19.13 12.88 -14.27
C HIS A 76 -19.72 13.40 -12.96
N ILE A 77 -20.72 12.70 -12.42
CA ILE A 77 -21.31 13.02 -11.11
C ILE A 77 -20.55 12.18 -10.07
N PRO A 78 -19.83 12.80 -9.13
CA PRO A 78 -19.11 12.06 -8.11
C PRO A 78 -20.08 11.44 -7.11
N THR A 79 -19.62 10.37 -6.47
CA THR A 79 -20.30 9.78 -5.33
C THR A 79 -20.21 10.73 -4.12
N GLY A 80 -21.18 10.62 -3.20
CA GLY A 80 -21.15 11.37 -1.95
C GLY A 80 -19.87 11.08 -1.15
N ALA A 81 -19.22 12.14 -0.66
CA ALA A 81 -18.04 12.04 0.20
C ALA A 81 -18.04 13.16 1.26
N ALA A 82 -17.61 12.83 2.47
CA ALA A 82 -17.51 13.79 3.57
C ALA A 82 -16.28 13.52 4.44
N VAL A 83 -15.52 14.58 4.74
CA VAL A 83 -14.32 14.56 5.60
C VAL A 83 -14.71 14.95 7.02
N LEU A 84 -14.27 14.18 8.02
CA LEU A 84 -14.49 14.45 9.43
C LEU A 84 -13.63 15.65 9.87
N LYS A 85 -14.25 16.62 10.53
CA LYS A 85 -13.55 17.78 11.09
C LYS A 85 -12.85 17.41 12.41
N SER A 86 -11.72 18.08 12.66
CA SER A 86 -11.05 18.12 13.96
C SER A 86 -10.61 16.76 14.53
N VAL A 87 -10.37 15.76 13.67
CA VAL A 87 -9.76 14.47 14.04
C VAL A 87 -8.55 14.21 13.13
N ASN A 88 -7.38 14.04 13.74
CA ASN A 88 -6.18 13.51 13.11
C ASN A 88 -5.92 12.11 13.71
N PHE A 89 -5.85 11.09 12.87
CA PHE A 89 -5.73 9.69 13.26
C PHE A 89 -4.39 9.12 12.80
N HIS A 90 -3.62 8.58 13.75
CA HIS A 90 -2.37 7.84 13.51
C HIS A 90 -2.59 6.35 13.81
N ASN A 91 -2.67 5.97 15.09
CA ASN A 91 -2.91 4.60 15.56
C ASN A 91 -4.16 4.53 16.43
N GLY A 92 -4.74 3.34 16.55
CA GLY A 92 -5.85 3.06 17.44
C GLY A 92 -6.92 2.20 16.80
N THR A 93 -8.11 2.23 17.40
CA THR A 93 -9.28 1.49 16.93
C THR A 93 -10.32 2.44 16.38
N ILE A 94 -10.85 2.12 15.21
CA ILE A 94 -11.99 2.80 14.58
C ILE A 94 -13.12 1.79 14.48
N GLU A 95 -14.30 2.15 14.97
CA GLU A 95 -15.50 1.32 14.88
C GLU A 95 -16.65 2.11 14.25
N TYR A 96 -17.45 1.45 13.42
CA TYR A 96 -18.62 2.07 12.80
C TYR A 96 -19.63 1.03 12.34
N ASP A 97 -20.87 1.45 12.17
CA ASP A 97 -21.91 0.67 11.52
C ASP A 97 -22.14 1.20 10.11
N VAL A 98 -22.26 0.30 9.12
CA VAL A 98 -22.48 0.67 7.72
C VAL A 98 -23.51 -0.24 7.05
N VAL A 99 -24.40 0.36 6.26
CA VAL A 99 -25.31 -0.39 5.39
C VAL A 99 -24.66 -0.56 4.03
N ALA A 100 -24.56 -1.83 3.63
CA ALA A 100 -23.88 -2.29 2.44
C ALA A 100 -24.79 -2.16 1.20
N THR A 101 -24.89 -0.96 0.62
CA THR A 101 -25.64 -0.78 -0.63
C THR A 101 -24.90 -1.41 -1.81
N GLY A 102 -25.60 -2.11 -2.70
CA GLY A 102 -24.98 -2.88 -3.80
C GLY A 102 -24.05 -2.08 -4.72
N GLY A 103 -23.11 -2.77 -5.39
CA GLY A 103 -22.15 -2.19 -6.33
C GLY A 103 -20.74 -2.00 -5.75
N MET A 104 -20.05 -0.94 -6.17
CA MET A 104 -18.89 -0.41 -5.44
C MET A 104 -19.49 0.27 -4.21
N GLY A 105 -19.44 -0.38 -3.05
CA GLY A 105 -20.15 0.06 -1.85
C GLY A 105 -19.38 1.12 -1.08
N ALA A 106 -19.69 1.19 0.21
CA ALA A 106 -19.18 2.22 1.10
C ALA A 106 -17.66 2.10 1.34
N GLY A 107 -16.97 3.24 1.33
CA GLY A 107 -15.56 3.39 1.65
C GLY A 107 -15.34 4.14 2.97
N PHE A 108 -14.41 3.65 3.77
CA PHE A 108 -13.91 4.32 4.96
C PHE A 108 -12.42 4.64 4.76
N ILE A 109 -12.10 5.92 4.87
CA ILE A 109 -10.79 6.48 4.57
C ILE A 109 -10.17 7.00 5.86
N PHE A 110 -8.91 6.66 6.09
CA PHE A 110 -8.14 7.08 7.27
C PHE A 110 -6.71 7.45 6.87
N ARG A 111 -5.98 8.10 7.77
CA ARG A 111 -4.63 8.65 7.50
C ARG A 111 -4.60 9.48 6.22
N ARG A 112 -5.69 10.21 5.97
CA ARG A 112 -5.85 11.04 4.77
C ARG A 112 -5.03 12.30 4.93
N ALA A 113 -3.89 12.34 4.25
CA ALA A 113 -3.03 13.51 4.17
C ALA A 113 -3.68 14.61 3.31
N ASP A 114 -4.23 14.22 2.16
CA ASP A 114 -4.91 15.12 1.23
C ASP A 114 -5.95 14.37 0.37
N LYS A 115 -6.42 14.98 -0.72
CA LYS A 115 -7.44 14.39 -1.59
C LYS A 115 -6.94 13.25 -2.49
N ASP A 116 -5.62 13.10 -2.60
CA ASP A 116 -4.94 12.20 -3.53
C ASP A 116 -4.07 11.16 -2.78
N ASN A 117 -3.96 11.26 -1.45
CA ASN A 117 -3.11 10.41 -0.63
C ASN A 117 -3.81 9.97 0.67
N TYR A 118 -4.20 8.70 0.76
CA TYR A 118 -4.91 8.14 1.90
C TYR A 118 -4.97 6.61 1.93
N GLU A 119 -5.37 6.05 3.07
CA GLU A 119 -5.70 4.63 3.22
C GLU A 119 -7.21 4.42 3.10
N MET A 120 -7.66 3.40 2.35
CA MET A 120 -9.08 3.11 2.17
C MET A 120 -9.40 1.64 2.45
N PHE A 121 -10.38 1.40 3.31
CA PHE A 121 -11.08 0.12 3.42
C PHE A 121 -12.50 0.27 2.87
N TYR A 122 -12.93 -0.63 2.00
CA TYR A 122 -14.23 -0.49 1.34
C TYR A 122 -14.93 -1.81 1.07
N LEU A 123 -16.25 -1.73 0.95
CA LEU A 123 -17.12 -2.87 0.70
C LEU A 123 -17.46 -2.97 -0.80
N ARG A 124 -17.69 -4.19 -1.28
CA ARG A 124 -18.23 -4.48 -2.62
C ARG A 124 -19.40 -5.46 -2.51
N PRO A 125 -20.53 -4.99 -1.95
CA PRO A 125 -21.65 -5.84 -1.59
C PRO A 125 -22.25 -6.51 -2.83
N ARG A 126 -22.42 -7.82 -2.73
CA ARG A 126 -23.02 -8.66 -3.77
C ARG A 126 -23.66 -9.88 -3.12
N PRO A 127 -24.58 -10.59 -3.82
CA PRO A 127 -25.07 -11.88 -3.36
C PRO A 127 -23.92 -12.86 -3.08
N LYS A 128 -24.00 -13.61 -1.98
CA LYS A 128 -22.97 -14.56 -1.52
C LYS A 128 -21.61 -13.90 -1.29
N CYS A 129 -21.61 -12.81 -0.54
CA CYS A 129 -20.40 -12.05 -0.22
C CYS A 129 -19.40 -12.87 0.63
N GLU A 130 -19.90 -13.87 1.36
CA GLU A 130 -19.15 -14.88 2.09
C GLU A 130 -18.35 -15.84 1.19
N ASP A 131 -18.68 -15.93 -0.10
CA ASP A 131 -17.96 -16.74 -1.10
C ASP A 131 -17.12 -15.86 -2.05
N ALA A 132 -17.38 -14.55 -2.08
CA ALA A 132 -16.77 -13.64 -3.05
C ALA A 132 -15.36 -13.22 -2.62
N PRO A 133 -14.30 -13.45 -3.42
CA PRO A 133 -12.91 -13.19 -3.04
C PRO A 133 -12.56 -11.71 -2.88
N ASP A 134 -13.50 -10.82 -3.22
CA ASP A 134 -13.34 -9.38 -3.25
C ASP A 134 -14.60 -8.67 -2.71
N CYS A 135 -15.28 -9.29 -1.73
CA CYS A 135 -16.42 -8.71 -1.02
C CYS A 135 -16.02 -7.49 -0.18
N ILE A 136 -14.85 -7.54 0.45
CA ILE A 136 -14.22 -6.41 1.14
C ILE A 136 -12.80 -6.24 0.63
N GLN A 137 -12.30 -5.01 0.61
CA GLN A 137 -10.99 -4.69 0.06
C GLN A 137 -10.33 -3.56 0.85
N TYR A 138 -9.02 -3.58 0.90
CA TYR A 138 -8.18 -2.47 1.32
C TYR A 138 -7.26 -2.09 0.16
N ALA A 139 -7.11 -0.78 -0.07
CA ALA A 139 -6.13 -0.23 -0.99
C ALA A 139 -5.77 1.20 -0.56
N PRO A 140 -4.51 1.62 -0.69
CA PRO A 140 -4.17 3.03 -0.59
C PRO A 140 -4.56 3.76 -1.88
N GLU A 141 -4.83 5.05 -1.76
CA GLU A 141 -4.69 6.00 -2.85
C GLU A 141 -3.36 6.74 -2.71
N THR A 142 -2.58 6.77 -3.78
CA THR A 142 -1.33 7.54 -3.87
C THR A 142 -1.36 8.41 -5.12
N HIS A 143 -1.12 9.70 -4.96
CA HIS A 143 -1.13 10.68 -6.05
C HIS A 143 -2.37 10.55 -6.97
N GLY A 144 -3.53 10.28 -6.36
CA GLY A 144 -4.83 10.15 -7.05
C GLY A 144 -5.08 8.77 -7.67
N VAL A 145 -4.23 7.78 -7.41
CA VAL A 145 -4.35 6.42 -7.93
C VAL A 145 -4.71 5.43 -6.83
N LEU A 146 -5.94 4.91 -6.86
CA LEU A 146 -6.37 3.79 -6.02
C LEU A 146 -5.69 2.48 -6.47
N LEU A 147 -4.84 1.90 -5.62
CA LEU A 147 -3.97 0.75 -5.95
C LEU A 147 -4.59 -0.63 -5.69
N TRP A 148 -5.91 -0.79 -5.82
CA TRP A 148 -6.58 -2.07 -5.53
C TRP A 148 -6.14 -3.22 -6.43
N ASP A 149 -5.66 -2.92 -7.64
CA ASP A 149 -5.18 -3.89 -8.61
C ASP A 149 -3.70 -4.24 -8.47
N VAL A 150 -2.99 -3.55 -7.56
CA VAL A 150 -1.61 -3.81 -7.19
C VAL A 150 -1.49 -4.84 -6.07
N PHE A 151 -2.45 -4.82 -5.11
CA PHE A 151 -2.39 -5.60 -3.88
C PHE A 151 -3.53 -6.65 -3.79
N PRO A 152 -3.52 -7.69 -4.65
CA PRO A 152 -4.56 -8.72 -4.68
C PRO A 152 -4.74 -9.50 -3.36
N GLN A 153 -3.76 -9.43 -2.45
CA GLN A 153 -3.81 -10.07 -1.14
C GLN A 153 -4.69 -9.33 -0.12
N TYR A 154 -4.99 -8.05 -0.35
CA TYR A 154 -5.77 -7.23 0.58
C TYR A 154 -7.24 -7.14 0.19
N GLN A 155 -7.82 -8.30 -0.07
CA GLN A 155 -9.24 -8.47 -0.36
C GLN A 155 -9.70 -9.85 0.11
N GLY A 156 -10.98 -9.97 0.42
CA GLY A 156 -11.51 -11.27 0.84
C GLY A 156 -13.04 -11.32 0.92
N PRO A 157 -13.57 -12.54 1.17
CA PRO A 157 -14.97 -12.73 1.51
C PRO A 157 -15.31 -12.13 2.86
N ALA A 158 -16.57 -11.74 3.04
CA ALA A 158 -17.07 -11.29 4.33
C ALA A 158 -18.55 -11.61 4.50
N PRO A 159 -19.00 -11.90 5.73
CA PRO A 159 -20.41 -12.19 6.03
C PRO A 159 -21.23 -10.90 6.12
N LEU A 160 -21.35 -10.16 5.01
CA LEU A 160 -22.11 -8.91 4.97
C LEU A 160 -23.62 -9.15 4.92
N GLN A 161 -24.35 -8.46 5.78
CA GLN A 161 -25.80 -8.31 5.71
C GLN A 161 -26.13 -7.31 4.58
N GLN A 162 -26.85 -7.74 3.54
CA GLN A 162 -27.10 -6.93 2.35
C GLN A 162 -28.04 -5.74 2.61
N ASP A 163 -29.06 -5.92 3.47
CA ASP A 163 -30.09 -4.91 3.74
C ASP A 163 -30.11 -4.50 5.23
N GLY A 164 -28.94 -4.52 5.87
CA GLY A 164 -28.81 -4.29 7.30
C GLY A 164 -27.50 -3.62 7.68
N TRP A 165 -27.43 -3.24 8.96
CA TRP A 165 -26.22 -2.70 9.56
C TRP A 165 -25.14 -3.78 9.65
N ASN A 166 -23.98 -3.48 9.11
CA ASN A 166 -22.76 -4.24 9.31
C ASN A 166 -21.85 -3.47 10.24
N HIS A 167 -21.43 -4.10 11.33
CA HIS A 167 -20.47 -3.51 12.24
C HIS A 167 -19.05 -3.77 11.72
N VAL A 168 -18.26 -2.72 11.59
CA VAL A 168 -16.86 -2.79 11.16
C VAL A 168 -15.97 -2.25 12.26
N LYS A 169 -14.93 -3.02 12.60
CA LYS A 169 -13.83 -2.57 13.47
C LYS A 169 -12.51 -2.64 12.71
N LEU A 170 -11.80 -1.52 12.70
CA LEU A 170 -10.43 -1.38 12.18
C LEU A 170 -9.49 -1.18 13.37
N VAL A 171 -8.56 -2.10 13.57
CA VAL A 171 -7.47 -1.96 14.55
C VAL A 171 -6.20 -1.65 13.80
N VAL A 172 -5.67 -0.43 13.97
CA VAL A 172 -4.52 0.09 13.22
C VAL A 172 -3.36 0.37 14.16
N ASN A 173 -2.18 -0.15 13.85
CA ASN A 173 -0.95 0.19 14.56
C ASN A 173 0.25 0.21 13.62
N GLY A 174 0.98 1.33 13.59
CA GLY A 174 2.16 1.50 12.74
C GLY A 174 1.83 1.22 11.27
N LYS A 175 2.40 0.15 10.73
CA LYS A 175 2.18 -0.31 9.35
C LYS A 175 1.25 -1.51 9.25
N ARG A 176 0.46 -1.85 10.28
CA ARG A 176 -0.46 -2.99 10.23
C ARG A 176 -1.89 -2.58 10.50
N MET A 177 -2.83 -3.35 9.95
CA MET A 177 -4.25 -3.23 10.26
C MET A 177 -4.92 -4.60 10.31
N ASN A 178 -5.80 -4.80 11.29
CA ASN A 178 -6.74 -5.91 11.32
C ASN A 178 -8.16 -5.38 11.17
N ILE A 179 -8.96 -6.03 10.34
CA ILE A 179 -10.34 -5.67 10.07
C ILE A 179 -11.24 -6.78 10.60
N PHE A 180 -12.30 -6.42 11.31
CA PHE A 180 -13.30 -7.35 11.83
C PHE A 180 -14.68 -6.92 11.35
N ILE A 181 -15.44 -7.87 10.81
CA ILE A 181 -16.80 -7.67 10.33
C ILE A 181 -17.77 -8.40 11.26
N ASN A 182 -18.85 -7.72 11.66
CA ASN A 182 -19.98 -8.26 12.41
C ASN A 182 -19.58 -9.01 13.69
N GLY A 183 -18.59 -8.46 14.42
CA GLY A 183 -18.14 -9.00 15.70
C GLY A 183 -17.35 -10.31 15.58
N ALA A 184 -16.76 -10.61 14.41
CA ALA A 184 -15.91 -11.77 14.23
C ALA A 184 -14.82 -11.85 15.31
N ALA A 185 -14.62 -13.05 15.90
CA ALA A 185 -13.61 -13.27 16.94
C ALA A 185 -12.16 -13.24 16.42
N THR A 186 -11.98 -13.44 15.12
CA THR A 186 -10.70 -13.33 14.41
C THR A 186 -10.82 -12.31 13.29
N PRO A 187 -9.72 -11.64 12.89
CA PRO A 187 -9.76 -10.69 11.79
C PRO A 187 -10.35 -11.32 10.53
N THR A 188 -11.34 -10.66 9.94
CA THR A 188 -11.91 -11.01 8.63
C THR A 188 -10.90 -10.74 7.52
N LEU A 189 -10.12 -9.67 7.63
CA LEU A 189 -9.00 -9.36 6.74
C LEU A 189 -7.82 -8.82 7.56
N LYS A 190 -6.62 -9.27 7.23
CA LYS A 190 -5.35 -8.81 7.83
C LYS A 190 -4.54 -8.06 6.79
N ILE A 191 -4.09 -6.88 7.15
CA ILE A 191 -3.19 -6.07 6.34
C ILE A 191 -1.81 -6.17 6.99
N GLY A 192 -0.96 -7.01 6.38
CA GLY A 192 0.41 -7.26 6.85
C GLY A 192 1.31 -6.03 6.71
N ARG A 193 1.00 -5.15 5.75
CA ARG A 193 1.59 -3.83 5.61
C ARG A 193 0.59 -2.84 5.01
N LEU A 194 0.40 -1.70 5.68
CA LEU A 194 -0.25 -0.52 5.15
C LEU A 194 0.67 0.15 4.12
N GLU A 195 0.14 0.39 2.94
CA GLU A 195 0.87 0.78 1.73
C GLU A 195 0.70 2.27 1.36
N GLY A 196 -0.04 3.04 2.16
CA GLY A 196 -0.20 4.48 1.98
C GLY A 196 1.06 5.28 2.31
N ASP A 197 1.13 6.49 1.76
CA ASP A 197 2.29 7.38 1.88
C ASP A 197 2.37 8.09 3.25
N ALA A 198 1.24 8.20 3.95
CA ALA A 198 1.13 8.84 5.25
C ALA A 198 0.91 7.82 6.38
N ASP A 199 1.41 8.14 7.57
CA ASP A 199 1.16 7.38 8.81
C ASP A 199 0.08 8.02 9.68
N GLU A 200 -0.25 9.29 9.47
CA GLU A 200 -1.36 9.98 10.12
C GLU A 200 -2.17 10.86 9.16
N GLY A 201 -3.36 11.27 9.57
CA GLY A 201 -4.18 12.21 8.81
C GLY A 201 -5.65 12.17 9.17
N SER A 202 -6.44 12.89 8.37
CA SER A 202 -7.89 12.99 8.57
C SER A 202 -8.65 11.69 8.27
N ILE A 203 -9.91 11.64 8.68
CA ILE A 203 -10.87 10.57 8.35
C ILE A 203 -11.87 11.08 7.31
N MET A 204 -12.25 10.23 6.36
CA MET A 204 -13.29 10.51 5.37
C MET A 204 -14.17 9.27 5.18
N ILE A 205 -15.44 9.49 4.84
CA ILE A 205 -16.34 8.43 4.39
C ILE A 205 -16.80 8.73 2.96
N GLU A 206 -16.92 7.68 2.16
CA GLU A 206 -17.34 7.73 0.76
C GLU A 206 -18.46 6.71 0.51
N GLY A 207 -19.42 7.10 -0.32
CA GLY A 207 -20.54 6.25 -0.69
C GLY A 207 -20.26 5.33 -1.88
N PRO A 208 -21.33 4.75 -2.45
CA PRO A 208 -22.67 4.69 -1.88
C PRO A 208 -22.71 3.90 -0.56
N GLY A 209 -23.41 4.42 0.44
CA GLY A 209 -23.54 3.76 1.74
C GLY A 209 -24.20 4.64 2.79
N VAL A 210 -24.61 4.03 3.90
CA VAL A 210 -25.14 4.75 5.07
C VAL A 210 -24.31 4.39 6.28
N PHE A 211 -23.72 5.38 6.94
CA PHE A 211 -22.86 5.21 8.12
C PHE A 211 -23.56 5.68 9.39
N SER A 212 -23.33 5.01 10.50
CA SER A 212 -23.76 5.42 11.83
C SER A 212 -22.75 4.98 12.89
N ASN A 213 -22.88 5.51 14.10
CA ASN A 213 -22.15 5.07 15.28
C ASN A 213 -20.62 5.01 15.10
N ILE A 214 -20.05 6.00 14.40
CA ILE A 214 -18.60 6.06 14.20
C ILE A 214 -17.93 6.47 15.53
N THR A 215 -16.94 5.69 15.95
CA THR A 215 -16.10 5.98 17.10
C THR A 215 -14.63 5.80 16.76
N VAL A 216 -13.78 6.58 17.40
CA VAL A 216 -12.32 6.53 17.25
C VAL A 216 -11.72 6.49 18.63
N THR A 217 -10.95 5.45 18.94
CA THR A 217 -10.21 5.33 20.20
C THR A 217 -8.73 5.34 19.87
N PRO A 218 -8.06 6.51 19.93
CA PRO A 218 -6.64 6.63 19.61
C PRO A 218 -5.78 5.73 20.51
N ASP A 219 -4.72 5.17 19.94
CA ASP A 219 -3.74 4.30 20.59
C ASP A 219 -4.27 2.97 21.19
N ALA A 220 -5.59 2.71 21.11
CA ALA A 220 -6.16 1.40 21.38
C ALA A 220 -5.83 0.42 20.24
N THR A 221 -4.71 -0.28 20.35
CA THR A 221 -4.16 -1.15 19.28
C THR A 221 -4.45 -2.63 19.47
N GLU A 222 -5.12 -3.00 20.56
CA GLU A 222 -5.48 -4.40 20.91
C GLU A 222 -4.31 -5.40 20.81
N GLY A 223 -3.08 -4.95 21.08
CA GLY A 223 -1.87 -5.78 21.01
C GLY A 223 -1.36 -6.06 19.59
N LEU A 224 -1.92 -5.43 18.56
CA LEU A 224 -1.37 -5.48 17.21
C LEU A 224 0.04 -4.86 17.18
N THR A 225 1.00 -5.54 16.56
CA THR A 225 2.37 -5.00 16.42
C THR A 225 2.42 -3.87 15.40
N ALA A 226 3.28 -2.87 15.63
CA ALA A 226 3.43 -1.73 14.73
C ALA A 226 4.22 -2.07 13.45
N GLU A 227 5.23 -2.93 13.55
CA GLU A 227 6.09 -3.30 12.43
C GLU A 227 5.32 -4.11 11.38
N PRO A 228 5.61 -3.89 10.07
CA PRO A 228 5.00 -4.68 9.01
C PRO A 228 5.38 -6.16 9.15
N GLU A 229 4.54 -7.05 8.62
CA GLU A 229 4.89 -8.46 8.49
C GLU A 229 6.15 -8.64 7.62
N LYS A 230 6.91 -9.70 7.85
CA LYS A 230 8.12 -10.00 7.07
C LYS A 230 7.80 -10.08 5.57
N ASP A 231 8.64 -9.50 4.73
CA ASP A 231 8.62 -9.74 3.28
C ASP A 231 9.55 -10.91 2.99
N ASP A 232 8.99 -12.04 2.58
CA ASP A 232 9.79 -13.22 2.23
C ASP A 232 10.55 -13.04 0.91
N THR A 233 10.17 -12.05 0.08
CA THR A 233 10.86 -11.75 -1.16
C THR A 233 12.14 -10.94 -0.97
N ASP A 234 12.33 -10.26 0.18
CA ASP A 234 13.50 -9.40 0.43
C ASP A 234 14.83 -10.17 0.33
N VAL A 235 14.81 -11.46 0.68
CA VAL A 235 15.99 -12.34 0.60
C VAL A 235 16.08 -13.10 -0.72
N ASP A 236 15.07 -12.99 -1.58
CA ASP A 236 15.05 -13.64 -2.89
C ASP A 236 15.75 -12.76 -3.92
N ASN A 237 16.98 -13.15 -4.25
CA ASN A 237 17.84 -12.44 -5.20
C ASN A 237 17.43 -12.62 -6.67
N ARG A 238 16.35 -13.37 -6.96
CA ARG A 238 15.83 -13.58 -8.31
C ARG A 238 14.93 -12.44 -8.79
N TYR A 239 14.48 -11.57 -7.88
CA TYR A 239 13.75 -10.35 -8.26
C TYR A 239 14.69 -9.32 -8.87
N VAL A 240 14.31 -8.77 -10.02
CA VAL A 240 15.02 -7.64 -10.63
C VAL A 240 14.50 -6.35 -10.01
N ARG A 241 15.24 -5.83 -9.02
CA ARG A 241 14.77 -4.76 -8.11
C ARG A 241 15.20 -3.35 -8.49
N HIS A 242 16.34 -3.20 -9.15
CA HIS A 242 16.94 -1.88 -9.40
C HIS A 242 16.79 -1.48 -10.87
N TRP A 243 16.13 -0.35 -11.10
CA TRP A 243 15.83 0.15 -12.42
C TRP A 243 16.10 1.65 -12.52
N GLN A 244 16.22 2.13 -13.75
CA GLN A 244 16.13 3.54 -14.08
C GLN A 244 14.78 3.79 -14.73
N LEU A 245 14.07 4.83 -14.29
CA LEU A 245 12.77 5.25 -14.80
C LEU A 245 12.92 6.55 -15.60
N SER A 246 12.41 6.56 -16.84
CA SER A 246 12.32 7.78 -17.65
C SER A 246 11.10 8.61 -17.26
N SER A 247 11.11 9.91 -17.56
CA SER A 247 9.87 10.69 -17.63
C SER A 247 8.81 9.99 -18.50
N PHE A 248 7.53 10.24 -18.21
CA PHE A 248 6.45 9.76 -19.06
C PHE A 248 6.26 10.63 -20.31
N SER A 249 5.65 10.06 -21.35
CA SER A 249 5.11 10.79 -22.50
C SER A 249 3.69 10.30 -22.83
N LYS A 250 2.91 11.15 -23.51
CA LYS A 250 1.60 10.72 -24.04
C LYS A 250 1.82 9.71 -25.16
N LEU A 251 1.01 8.65 -25.16
CA LEU A 251 1.00 7.64 -26.20
C LEU A 251 -0.30 7.75 -27.00
N GLU A 252 -0.17 7.76 -28.32
CA GLU A 252 -1.34 7.81 -29.21
C GLU A 252 -2.26 6.60 -29.03
N ALA A 253 -3.54 6.81 -29.32
CA ALA A 253 -4.53 5.74 -29.25
C ALA A 253 -4.11 4.57 -30.14
N ASN A 254 -4.16 3.35 -29.60
CA ASN A 254 -3.75 2.09 -30.26
C ASN A 254 -2.27 1.97 -30.66
N ALA A 255 -1.41 2.96 -30.38
CA ALA A 255 0.01 2.84 -30.65
C ALA A 255 0.67 1.80 -29.71
N ALA A 256 1.61 1.02 -30.25
CA ALA A 256 2.54 0.22 -29.47
C ALA A 256 3.86 0.99 -29.35
N PRO A 257 4.45 1.10 -28.14
CA PRO A 257 5.81 1.59 -28.00
C PRO A 257 6.77 0.78 -28.89
N ALA A 258 7.75 1.45 -29.47
CA ALA A 258 8.86 0.83 -30.18
C ALA A 258 10.16 1.23 -29.47
N TYR A 259 11.19 0.39 -29.53
CA TYR A 259 12.46 0.66 -28.85
C TYR A 259 13.09 2.00 -29.24
N ALA A 260 12.96 2.42 -30.50
CA ALA A 260 13.42 3.73 -30.98
C ALA A 260 12.71 4.92 -30.31
N GLY A 261 11.57 4.71 -29.65
CA GLY A 261 10.85 5.69 -28.85
C GLY A 261 11.32 5.76 -27.39
N MET A 262 12.28 4.92 -26.98
CA MET A 262 12.90 5.02 -25.66
C MET A 262 13.72 6.31 -25.56
N PRO A 263 13.63 7.06 -24.45
CA PRO A 263 14.46 8.24 -24.25
C PRO A 263 15.96 7.93 -24.34
N ALA A 264 16.72 8.82 -24.98
CA ALA A 264 18.17 8.66 -25.09
C ALA A 264 18.85 8.58 -23.71
N ALA A 265 20.08 8.05 -23.66
CA ALA A 265 20.86 7.97 -22.43
C ALA A 265 21.11 9.35 -21.78
N SER A 266 21.15 10.43 -22.58
CA SER A 266 21.29 11.82 -22.11
C SER A 266 20.01 12.42 -21.54
N ALA A 267 18.86 11.75 -21.66
CA ALA A 267 17.61 12.19 -21.05
C ALA A 267 17.67 12.04 -19.52
N LYS A 268 16.68 12.62 -18.82
CA LYS A 268 16.55 12.41 -17.38
C LYS A 268 16.08 10.98 -17.10
N TRP A 269 16.92 10.23 -16.39
CA TRP A 269 16.62 8.92 -15.82
C TRP A 269 16.72 9.02 -14.30
N THR A 270 15.71 8.51 -13.60
CA THR A 270 15.65 8.54 -12.14
C THR A 270 15.76 7.12 -11.62
N PRO A 271 16.66 6.81 -10.67
CA PRO A 271 16.67 5.50 -10.03
C PRO A 271 15.32 5.21 -9.39
N ILE A 272 14.79 4.01 -9.63
CA ILE A 272 13.62 3.48 -8.94
C ILE A 272 13.94 2.05 -8.48
N GLU A 273 13.46 1.72 -7.29
CA GLU A 273 13.66 0.41 -6.69
C GLU A 273 12.33 -0.26 -6.43
N ALA A 274 12.36 -1.58 -6.46
CA ALA A 274 11.21 -2.39 -6.10
C ALA A 274 10.79 -2.15 -4.66
N GLU A 275 9.50 -1.93 -4.48
CA GLU A 275 8.80 -2.12 -3.22
C GLU A 275 8.74 -3.63 -2.88
N ARG A 276 7.97 -3.93 -1.85
CA ARG A 276 7.68 -5.30 -1.44
C ARG A 276 7.17 -6.16 -2.61
N ASP A 277 7.43 -7.46 -2.51
CA ASP A 277 7.12 -8.44 -3.55
C ASP A 277 7.78 -8.16 -4.91
N GLY A 278 8.86 -7.37 -4.94
CA GLY A 278 9.59 -7.04 -6.16
C GLY A 278 8.86 -6.08 -7.10
N PHE A 279 7.95 -5.25 -6.59
CA PHE A 279 7.11 -4.36 -7.39
C PHE A 279 7.78 -3.02 -7.71
N ILE A 280 7.97 -2.71 -8.99
CA ILE A 280 8.35 -1.36 -9.44
C ILE A 280 7.10 -0.51 -9.59
N ASN A 281 6.87 0.40 -8.65
CA ASN A 281 5.67 1.22 -8.58
C ASN A 281 5.85 2.61 -9.22
N ALA A 282 5.47 2.73 -10.49
CA ALA A 282 5.50 4.02 -11.16
C ALA A 282 4.36 4.96 -10.70
N SER A 283 3.30 4.43 -10.06
CA SER A 283 2.19 5.26 -9.57
C SER A 283 2.64 6.24 -8.48
N ARG A 284 3.58 5.88 -7.60
CA ARG A 284 4.13 6.84 -6.61
C ARG A 284 4.95 7.97 -7.21
N VAL A 285 5.37 7.83 -8.46
CA VAL A 285 6.15 8.86 -9.17
C VAL A 285 5.25 9.73 -10.04
N TYR A 286 4.28 9.13 -10.73
CA TYR A 286 3.51 9.81 -11.78
C TYR A 286 2.04 10.04 -11.45
N GLY A 287 1.46 9.32 -10.50
CA GLY A 287 0.03 9.37 -10.22
C GLY A 287 -0.79 9.13 -11.49
N ILE A 288 -1.72 10.06 -11.78
CA ILE A 288 -2.48 10.14 -13.03
C ILE A 288 -1.90 11.27 -13.91
N PRO A 289 -0.92 10.99 -14.79
CA PRO A 289 -0.22 12.03 -15.53
C PRO A 289 -1.02 12.63 -16.70
N VAL A 290 -2.07 11.94 -17.16
CA VAL A 290 -2.93 12.36 -18.28
C VAL A 290 -4.39 12.01 -17.99
N ASP A 291 -5.31 12.84 -18.48
CA ASP A 291 -6.75 12.58 -18.32
C ASP A 291 -7.16 11.30 -19.05
N ARG A 292 -8.01 10.51 -18.38
CA ARG A 292 -8.58 9.29 -18.97
C ARG A 292 -9.53 9.66 -20.13
N PRO A 293 -9.57 8.89 -21.23
CA PRO A 293 -8.93 7.59 -21.44
C PRO A 293 -7.56 7.67 -22.16
N ALA A 294 -6.85 8.80 -22.07
CA ALA A 294 -5.56 8.93 -22.75
C ALA A 294 -4.52 7.98 -22.15
N ARG A 295 -3.60 7.51 -23.01
CA ARG A 295 -2.51 6.60 -22.61
C ARG A 295 -1.24 7.38 -22.35
N SER A 296 -0.49 6.93 -21.36
CA SER A 296 0.87 7.39 -21.05
C SER A 296 1.84 6.22 -21.15
N VAL A 297 3.08 6.48 -21.55
CA VAL A 297 4.16 5.50 -21.57
C VAL A 297 5.36 6.04 -20.80
N ALA A 298 5.99 5.18 -20.02
CA ALA A 298 7.28 5.42 -19.39
C ALA A 298 8.17 4.20 -19.63
N TRP A 299 9.47 4.41 -19.55
CA TRP A 299 10.45 3.37 -19.76
C TRP A 299 11.16 3.04 -18.46
N LEU A 300 11.24 1.76 -18.16
CA LEU A 300 12.17 1.20 -17.19
C LEU A 300 13.37 0.65 -17.96
N LYS A 301 14.59 0.84 -17.45
CA LYS A 301 15.75 0.11 -17.95
C LYS A 301 16.67 -0.35 -16.83
N THR A 302 17.30 -1.49 -17.03
CA THR A 302 18.31 -2.04 -16.14
C THR A 302 19.33 -2.84 -16.94
N THR A 303 20.43 -3.22 -16.29
CA THR A 303 21.46 -4.08 -16.89
C THR A 303 21.47 -5.42 -16.18
N ILE A 304 21.44 -6.50 -16.96
CA ILE A 304 21.71 -7.85 -16.48
C ILE A 304 23.05 -8.28 -17.08
N HIS A 305 24.05 -8.49 -16.23
CA HIS A 305 25.32 -9.06 -16.65
C HIS A 305 25.17 -10.57 -16.75
N SER A 306 25.70 -11.17 -17.81
CA SER A 306 25.69 -12.61 -18.04
C SER A 306 27.10 -13.11 -18.33
N SER A 307 27.60 -14.09 -17.59
CA SER A 307 28.97 -14.60 -17.77
C SER A 307 29.16 -15.45 -19.04
N LYS A 308 28.07 -15.75 -19.75
CA LYS A 308 28.06 -16.44 -21.05
C LYS A 308 26.80 -16.07 -21.83
N ALA A 309 26.79 -16.34 -23.14
CA ALA A 309 25.54 -16.33 -23.89
C ALA A 309 24.59 -17.43 -23.35
N GLN A 310 23.38 -17.05 -22.96
CA GLN A 310 22.40 -17.98 -22.40
C GLN A 310 20.99 -17.41 -22.47
N THR A 311 20.03 -18.26 -22.14
CA THR A 311 18.62 -17.90 -22.04
C THR A 311 18.19 -17.95 -20.58
N LYS A 312 17.45 -16.95 -20.11
CA LYS A 312 16.80 -16.96 -18.80
C LYS A 312 15.29 -16.94 -18.94
N HIS A 313 14.64 -17.82 -18.20
CA HIS A 313 13.19 -17.82 -18.03
C HIS A 313 12.83 -17.02 -16.78
N LEU A 314 11.69 -16.35 -16.84
CA LEU A 314 11.20 -15.55 -15.73
C LEU A 314 9.68 -15.50 -15.72
N SER A 315 9.14 -15.29 -14.52
CA SER A 315 7.75 -14.90 -14.31
C SER A 315 7.63 -13.37 -14.35
N PHE A 316 6.60 -12.87 -15.02
CA PHE A 316 6.41 -11.45 -15.28
C PHE A 316 5.00 -11.01 -14.87
N GLY A 317 4.93 -10.03 -13.99
CA GLY A 317 3.69 -9.35 -13.63
C GLY A 317 3.67 -7.94 -14.19
N TRP A 318 2.53 -7.50 -14.72
CA TRP A 318 2.39 -6.14 -15.23
C TRP A 318 0.96 -5.62 -15.12
N LEU A 319 0.85 -4.30 -15.06
CA LEU A 319 -0.41 -3.58 -15.16
C LEU A 319 -0.56 -2.99 -16.56
N ARG A 320 -1.75 -3.15 -17.14
CA ARG A 320 -2.15 -2.65 -18.46
C ARG A 320 -1.34 -3.20 -19.62
N GLU A 321 -0.32 -2.53 -20.12
CA GLU A 321 0.44 -3.04 -21.27
C GLU A 321 1.94 -2.92 -21.00
N ALA A 322 2.68 -3.96 -21.39
CA ALA A 322 4.11 -4.02 -21.19
C ALA A 322 4.79 -4.55 -22.46
N PHE A 323 5.89 -3.88 -22.84
CA PHE A 323 6.72 -4.24 -23.99
C PHE A 323 8.16 -4.35 -23.50
N VAL A 324 8.74 -5.54 -23.55
CA VAL A 324 10.09 -5.81 -23.05
C VAL A 324 11.04 -5.97 -24.23
N TYR A 325 12.16 -5.25 -24.14
CA TYR A 325 13.24 -5.28 -25.10
C TYR A 325 14.51 -5.74 -24.43
N VAL A 326 15.29 -6.56 -25.13
CA VAL A 326 16.63 -6.97 -24.71
C VAL A 326 17.61 -6.58 -25.80
N ASN A 327 18.57 -5.70 -25.46
CA ASN A 327 19.54 -5.15 -26.41
C ASN A 327 18.89 -4.56 -27.68
N GLY A 328 17.69 -3.97 -27.54
CA GLY A 328 16.91 -3.38 -28.63
C GLY A 328 15.91 -4.30 -29.32
N ASP A 329 16.00 -5.62 -29.13
CA ASP A 329 15.09 -6.58 -29.74
C ASP A 329 13.84 -6.78 -28.87
N LEU A 330 12.64 -6.73 -29.46
CA LEU A 330 11.38 -6.98 -28.75
C LEU A 330 11.27 -8.47 -28.41
N VAL A 331 11.20 -8.81 -27.12
CA VAL A 331 11.09 -10.20 -26.65
C VAL A 331 9.73 -10.53 -26.05
N PHE A 332 8.96 -9.50 -25.65
CA PHE A 332 7.63 -9.67 -25.07
C PHE A 332 6.77 -8.44 -25.33
N ALA A 333 5.49 -8.66 -25.67
CA ALA A 333 4.48 -7.63 -25.74
C ALA A 333 3.11 -8.24 -25.41
N ASP A 334 2.46 -7.78 -24.34
CA ASP A 334 1.14 -8.29 -23.96
C ASP A 334 0.36 -7.25 -23.13
N LYS A 335 -0.92 -7.55 -22.90
CA LYS A 335 -1.89 -6.68 -22.26
C LYS A 335 -2.61 -7.38 -21.09
N ASN A 336 -3.04 -6.58 -20.13
CA ASN A 336 -3.73 -6.94 -18.91
C ASN A 336 -4.76 -5.85 -18.56
N LEU A 337 -5.89 -5.86 -19.29
CA LEU A 337 -6.83 -4.74 -19.37
C LEU A 337 -8.12 -5.04 -18.61
N TYR A 338 -8.22 -4.52 -17.39
CA TYR A 338 -9.36 -4.78 -16.51
C TYR A 338 -10.71 -4.35 -17.08
N MET A 339 -10.78 -3.18 -17.72
CA MET A 339 -12.03 -2.61 -18.22
C MET A 339 -12.57 -3.27 -19.50
N GLN A 340 -11.76 -4.08 -20.19
CA GLN A 340 -12.15 -4.71 -21.47
C GLN A 340 -12.80 -6.09 -21.30
N GLY A 341 -13.17 -6.45 -20.07
CA GLY A 341 -13.86 -7.69 -19.75
C GLY A 341 -12.92 -8.85 -19.42
N ALA A 342 -13.51 -9.98 -19.01
CA ALA A 342 -12.77 -11.11 -18.45
C ALA A 342 -11.73 -11.72 -19.40
N SER A 343 -11.97 -11.72 -20.71
CA SER A 343 -11.03 -12.26 -21.71
C SER A 343 -9.76 -11.42 -21.88
N ALA A 344 -9.79 -10.13 -21.48
CA ALA A 344 -8.65 -9.23 -21.56
C ALA A 344 -7.83 -9.16 -20.25
N ARG A 345 -8.26 -9.90 -19.22
CA ARG A 345 -7.65 -9.93 -17.89
C ARG A 345 -6.74 -11.15 -17.77
N LYS A 346 -5.50 -10.93 -17.35
CA LYS A 346 -4.61 -12.02 -16.94
C LYS A 346 -4.95 -12.46 -15.52
N ALA A 347 -4.64 -13.71 -15.18
CA ALA A 347 -4.85 -14.19 -13.83
C ALA A 347 -3.92 -13.47 -12.83
N PRO A 348 -4.41 -13.07 -11.65
CA PRO A 348 -5.79 -13.16 -11.17
C PRO A 348 -6.61 -11.90 -11.56
N ASP A 349 -7.58 -12.07 -12.47
CA ASP A 349 -8.61 -11.08 -12.78
C ASP A 349 -8.09 -9.64 -13.00
N GLY A 350 -7.02 -9.50 -13.78
CA GLY A 350 -6.52 -8.18 -14.21
C GLY A 350 -5.54 -7.51 -13.25
N ARG A 351 -5.21 -8.16 -12.13
CA ARG A 351 -4.33 -7.63 -11.08
C ARG A 351 -2.87 -7.96 -11.34
N LEU A 352 -1.98 -7.17 -10.76
CA LEU A 352 -0.55 -7.40 -10.80
C LEU A 352 -0.19 -8.72 -10.11
N SER A 353 0.38 -9.66 -10.86
CA SER A 353 0.83 -10.94 -10.32
C SER A 353 1.89 -11.56 -11.21
N LEU A 354 2.83 -12.31 -10.62
CA LEU A 354 3.77 -13.14 -11.37
C LEU A 354 3.05 -14.25 -12.17
N GLN A 355 1.77 -14.52 -11.89
CA GLN A 355 0.93 -15.41 -12.70
C GLN A 355 0.43 -14.77 -14.01
N ASN A 356 0.66 -13.46 -14.23
CA ASN A 356 0.16 -12.79 -15.43
C ASN A 356 0.77 -13.39 -16.70
N GLY A 357 2.05 -13.79 -16.66
CA GLY A 357 2.73 -14.46 -17.75
C GLY A 357 4.18 -14.81 -17.41
N GLY A 358 4.83 -15.52 -18.32
CA GLY A 358 6.27 -15.76 -18.29
C GLY A 358 6.89 -15.33 -19.62
N LEU A 359 8.16 -14.96 -19.60
CA LEU A 359 8.90 -14.60 -20.80
C LEU A 359 10.33 -15.11 -20.74
N THR A 360 11.01 -15.04 -21.88
CA THR A 360 12.35 -15.58 -22.08
C THR A 360 13.29 -14.46 -22.47
N LEU A 361 14.37 -14.27 -21.72
CA LEU A 361 15.41 -13.29 -22.00
C LEU A 361 16.59 -13.94 -22.74
N PRO A 362 16.83 -13.59 -24.02
CA PRO A 362 18.05 -13.97 -24.72
C PRO A 362 19.20 -13.05 -24.28
N LEU A 363 20.11 -13.58 -23.46
CA LEU A 363 21.27 -12.83 -22.96
C LEU A 363 22.52 -13.18 -23.75
N LYS A 364 23.26 -12.16 -24.16
CA LYS A 364 24.64 -12.28 -24.68
C LYS A 364 25.61 -12.34 -23.50
N GLU A 365 26.82 -12.86 -23.74
CA GLU A 365 27.91 -12.70 -22.77
C GLU A 365 28.21 -11.21 -22.56
N GLY A 366 28.42 -10.82 -21.30
CA GLY A 366 28.59 -9.43 -20.88
C GLY A 366 27.28 -8.77 -20.45
N ASP A 367 27.24 -7.45 -20.59
CA ASP A 367 26.11 -6.63 -20.15
C ASP A 367 24.98 -6.65 -21.17
N ASN A 368 23.76 -6.90 -20.69
CA ASN A 368 22.53 -6.86 -21.48
C ASN A 368 21.63 -5.75 -20.97
N GLU A 369 21.25 -4.84 -21.85
CA GLU A 369 20.22 -3.85 -21.51
C GLU A 369 18.85 -4.53 -21.59
N VAL A 370 18.11 -4.47 -20.48
CA VAL A 370 16.70 -4.84 -20.43
C VAL A 370 15.89 -3.57 -20.27
N ALA A 371 15.08 -3.25 -21.27
CA ALA A 371 14.20 -2.09 -21.26
C ALA A 371 12.73 -2.53 -21.30
N ILE A 372 11.87 -1.87 -20.53
CA ILE A 372 10.43 -2.14 -20.49
C ILE A 372 9.69 -0.83 -20.74
N ALA A 373 8.92 -0.76 -21.82
CA ALA A 373 7.91 0.27 -21.96
C ALA A 373 6.66 -0.18 -21.20
N ILE A 374 6.32 0.55 -20.14
CA ILE A 374 5.10 0.35 -19.36
C ILE A 374 4.08 1.40 -19.81
N VAL A 375 2.90 0.97 -20.24
CA VAL A 375 1.83 1.85 -20.69
C VAL A 375 0.71 1.84 -19.66
N ASN A 376 0.22 3.02 -19.28
CA ASN A 376 -0.92 3.15 -18.37
C ASN A 376 -1.95 4.15 -18.88
N ASP A 377 -3.21 3.79 -18.69
CA ASP A 377 -4.42 4.58 -18.92
C ASP A 377 -5.41 4.50 -17.74
N PHE A 378 -5.02 3.82 -16.66
CA PHE A 378 -5.93 3.47 -15.57
C PHE A 378 -5.24 3.48 -14.19
N TYR A 379 -5.72 2.67 -13.23
CA TYR A 379 -5.26 2.55 -11.83
C TYR A 379 -3.73 2.36 -11.66
N GLY A 380 -3.26 1.29 -10.99
CA GLY A 380 -1.85 1.11 -10.72
C GLY A 380 -0.99 1.02 -11.98
N TRP A 381 0.27 1.46 -11.87
CA TRP A 381 1.25 1.47 -12.95
C TRP A 381 2.55 0.81 -12.49
N GLY A 382 2.96 -0.28 -13.15
CA GLY A 382 4.23 -0.91 -12.85
C GLY A 382 4.31 -2.39 -13.20
N VAL A 383 5.40 -3.03 -12.77
CA VAL A 383 5.76 -4.41 -13.11
C VAL A 383 6.45 -5.16 -11.97
N LYS A 384 6.45 -6.49 -12.06
CA LYS A 384 7.26 -7.41 -11.26
C LYS A 384 8.04 -8.31 -12.22
N MET A 385 9.33 -8.52 -11.98
CA MET A 385 10.17 -9.41 -12.78
C MET A 385 10.96 -10.34 -11.84
N HIS A 386 10.74 -11.64 -11.98
CA HIS A 386 11.33 -12.67 -11.12
C HIS A 386 11.92 -13.79 -11.98
N LEU A 387 13.25 -13.93 -11.96
CA LEU A 387 13.95 -14.98 -12.69
C LEU A 387 13.69 -16.35 -12.07
N ASP A 388 13.68 -17.40 -12.87
CA ASP A 388 13.60 -18.77 -12.33
C ASP A 388 14.84 -19.10 -11.49
N ASP A 389 16.02 -18.64 -11.96
CA ASP A 389 17.32 -18.80 -11.31
C ASP A 389 18.28 -17.63 -11.65
N THR A 390 19.36 -17.48 -10.86
CA THR A 390 20.40 -16.47 -11.05
C THR A 390 21.75 -17.05 -11.50
N ASP A 391 21.78 -18.28 -12.02
CA ASP A 391 23.01 -18.92 -12.45
C ASP A 391 23.67 -18.12 -13.58
N ASN A 392 24.97 -17.84 -13.45
CA ASN A 392 25.74 -17.12 -14.48
C ASN A 392 25.20 -15.73 -14.81
N VAL A 393 24.33 -15.14 -13.99
CA VAL A 393 23.86 -13.76 -14.14
C VAL A 393 24.11 -12.94 -12.87
N THR A 394 24.31 -11.65 -13.06
CA THR A 394 24.40 -10.68 -11.96
C THR A 394 23.44 -9.54 -12.26
N LEU A 395 22.53 -9.29 -11.32
CA LEU A 395 21.55 -8.22 -11.42
C LEU A 395 22.16 -6.91 -10.93
N ALA A 396 21.69 -5.78 -11.49
CA ALA A 396 22.06 -4.47 -10.99
C ALA A 396 21.75 -4.35 -9.49
N THR A 397 22.69 -3.79 -8.72
CA THR A 397 22.52 -3.44 -7.31
C THR A 397 22.46 -1.92 -7.14
N ARG A 398 22.03 -1.47 -5.96
CA ARG A 398 22.07 -0.06 -5.55
C ARG A 398 23.43 0.61 -5.74
#